data_AF-A0A7J2MNG5-F1
#
_entry.id   AF-A0A7J2MNG5-F1
#
_cell.length_a   1.000
_cell.length_b   1.000
_cell.length_c   1.000
_cell.angle_alpha   90.00
_cell.angle_beta   90.00
_cell.angle_gamma   90.00
#
_symmetry.space_group_name_H-M   'P 1'
#
loop_
_entity.id
_entity.type
_entity.pdbx_description
1 polymer ?
#
loop_
_entity_poly.entity_id
_entity_poly.type
_entity_poly.pdbx_seq_one_letter_code
_entity_poly.pdbx_strand_id
1 'polypeptide(L)'
;MDKLEAIDKEIKEIEQKIKKLETEKNHLTKKGTVIRRANVKKAVKIVNDDKEIGMIALWEDGKTTICISDKEGLKGGCYTAVDGGEKLFYIAQAWAAGLSEKIKIKPISMELPTEEAKLAEKLKKK
;
A
#
# COMPACT_ATOMS: atom_id res chain seq x y z
N MET A 1 -23.91 -46.33 6.07
CA MET A 1 -23.33 -44.97 6.00
C MET A 1 -22.11 -45.08 5.13
N ASP A 2 -22.35 -44.74 3.88
CA ASP A 2 -21.51 -45.12 2.76
C ASP A 2 -20.24 -44.28 2.75
N LYS A 3 -19.11 -44.93 2.43
CA LYS A 3 -17.82 -44.25 2.27
C LYS A 3 -17.90 -43.05 1.30
N LEU A 4 -18.86 -43.09 0.37
CA LEU A 4 -19.19 -41.97 -0.52
C LEU A 4 -19.69 -40.73 0.23
N GLU A 5 -20.58 -40.88 1.23
CA GLU A 5 -21.13 -39.74 1.98
C GLU A 5 -20.05 -39.07 2.84
N ALA A 6 -19.09 -39.84 3.34
CA ALA A 6 -17.94 -39.32 4.06
C ALA A 6 -17.03 -38.49 3.14
N ILE A 7 -16.77 -38.99 1.93
CA ILE A 7 -15.94 -38.28 0.93
C ILE A 7 -16.63 -36.98 0.48
N ASP A 8 -17.94 -37.00 0.21
CA ASP A 8 -18.68 -35.80 -0.18
C ASP A 8 -18.67 -34.71 0.91
N LYS A 9 -18.68 -35.12 2.18
CA LYS A 9 -18.57 -34.19 3.30
C LYS A 9 -17.17 -33.57 3.37
N GLU A 10 -16.12 -34.37 3.18
CA GLU A 10 -14.74 -33.87 3.14
C GLU A 10 -14.50 -32.90 1.98
N ILE A 11 -15.04 -33.19 0.79
CA ILE A 11 -14.96 -32.29 -0.37
C ILE A 11 -15.59 -30.94 -0.05
N LYS A 12 -16.79 -30.91 0.53
CA LYS A 12 -17.46 -29.66 0.93
C LYS A 12 -16.67 -28.87 1.97
N GLU A 13 -16.03 -29.53 2.92
CA GLU A 13 -15.18 -28.85 3.92
C GLU A 13 -13.91 -28.26 3.28
N ILE A 14 -13.31 -28.95 2.32
CA ILE A 14 -12.14 -28.47 1.58
C ILE A 14 -12.53 -27.25 0.73
N GLU A 15 -13.65 -27.28 0.02
CA GLU A 15 -14.15 -26.15 -0.78
C GLU A 15 -14.39 -24.89 0.09
N GLN A 16 -14.98 -25.07 1.27
CA GLN A 16 -15.19 -23.97 2.21
C GLN A 16 -13.87 -23.38 2.73
N LYS A 17 -12.86 -24.23 2.97
CA LYS A 17 -11.50 -23.79 3.37
C LYS A 17 -10.82 -23.03 2.23
N ILE A 18 -10.90 -23.51 0.99
CA ILE A 18 -10.35 -22.80 -0.19
C ILE A 18 -10.99 -21.42 -0.31
N LYS A 19 -12.32 -21.33 -0.21
CA LYS A 19 -13.03 -20.05 -0.29
C LYS A 19 -12.61 -19.06 0.81
N LYS A 20 -12.44 -19.54 2.05
CA LYS A 20 -11.91 -18.71 3.16
C LYS A 20 -10.49 -18.24 2.85
N LEU A 21 -9.61 -19.14 2.42
CA LEU A 21 -8.23 -18.83 2.05
C LEU A 21 -8.14 -17.84 0.89
N GLU A 22 -9.06 -17.88 -0.08
CA GLU A 22 -9.12 -16.89 -1.17
C GLU A 22 -9.53 -15.50 -0.68
N THR A 23 -10.52 -15.40 0.22
CA THR A 23 -10.86 -14.12 0.88
C THR A 23 -9.72 -13.59 1.74
N GLU A 24 -9.03 -14.46 2.49
CA GLU A 24 -7.86 -14.09 3.28
C GLU A 24 -6.68 -13.69 2.40
N LYS A 25 -6.46 -14.37 1.28
CA LYS A 25 -5.44 -14.03 0.28
C LYS A 25 -5.70 -12.65 -0.34
N ASN A 26 -6.96 -12.32 -0.63
CA ASN A 26 -7.35 -10.97 -1.09
C ASN A 26 -7.19 -9.88 -0.01
N HIS A 27 -7.17 -10.26 1.26
CA HIS A 27 -6.78 -9.37 2.36
C HIS A 27 -5.25 -9.30 2.55
N LEU A 28 -4.51 -10.36 2.25
CA LEU A 28 -3.04 -10.42 2.36
C LEU A 28 -2.32 -9.74 1.18
N THR A 29 -2.90 -9.71 -0.02
CA THR A 29 -2.40 -8.88 -1.13
C THR A 29 -2.53 -7.38 -0.87
N LYS A 30 -3.22 -6.97 0.21
CA LYS A 30 -3.21 -5.60 0.75
C LYS A 30 -2.10 -5.34 1.79
N LYS A 31 -1.13 -6.24 1.96
CA LYS A 31 0.13 -5.95 2.68
C LYS A 31 1.12 -5.10 1.87
N GLY A 32 0.67 -4.53 0.75
CA GLY A 32 1.27 -3.35 0.15
C GLY A 32 0.29 -2.20 0.25
N THR A 33 0.75 -1.03 0.73
CA THR A 33 0.11 0.27 0.54
C THR A 33 -0.25 0.50 -0.93
N VAL A 34 -1.44 0.07 -1.36
CA VAL A 34 -2.02 0.42 -2.66
C VAL A 34 -2.65 1.79 -2.51
N ILE A 35 -1.98 2.83 -3.02
CA ILE A 35 -2.56 4.16 -3.13
C ILE A 35 -3.48 4.13 -4.36
N ARG A 36 -4.79 4.02 -4.15
CA ARG A 36 -5.78 4.35 -5.19
C ARG A 36 -5.54 5.80 -5.56
N ARG A 37 -5.07 6.11 -6.78
CA ARG A 37 -4.59 7.44 -7.22
C ARG A 37 -5.37 8.60 -6.60
N ALA A 38 -4.93 9.07 -5.43
CA ALA A 38 -4.84 10.50 -5.20
C ALA A 38 -3.78 11.01 -6.19
N ASN A 39 -3.81 12.28 -6.61
CA ASN A 39 -2.98 12.88 -7.67
C ASN A 39 -1.45 12.78 -7.41
N VAL A 40 -0.91 11.57 -7.33
CA VAL A 40 0.45 11.21 -6.96
C VAL A 40 1.16 10.84 -8.27
N LYS A 41 2.21 11.59 -8.59
CA LYS A 41 3.07 11.39 -9.76
C LYS A 41 4.07 10.26 -9.52
N LYS A 42 4.67 10.19 -8.32
CA LYS A 42 5.64 9.16 -7.91
C LYS A 42 5.52 8.90 -6.42
N ALA A 43 5.77 7.68 -5.98
CA ALA A 43 5.91 7.38 -4.56
C ALA A 43 6.89 6.25 -4.30
N VAL A 44 7.52 6.31 -3.13
CA VAL A 44 8.45 5.29 -2.62
C VAL A 44 8.15 4.98 -1.16
N LYS A 45 8.43 3.76 -0.75
CA LYS A 45 8.43 3.31 0.65
C LYS A 45 9.82 3.45 1.23
N ILE A 46 9.87 3.83 2.50
CA ILE A 46 11.05 3.78 3.34
C ILE A 46 10.95 2.51 4.17
N VAL A 47 11.92 1.62 4.03
CA VAL A 47 11.92 0.30 4.65
C VAL A 47 13.18 0.12 5.48
N ASN A 48 13.07 -0.33 6.73
CA ASN A 48 14.19 -0.65 7.61
C ASN A 48 14.10 -2.12 8.03
N ASP A 49 15.11 -2.93 7.71
CA ASP A 49 15.10 -4.38 7.97
C ASP A 49 13.76 -5.05 7.52
N ASP A 50 13.31 -4.71 6.31
CA ASP A 50 12.05 -5.14 5.68
C ASP A 50 10.73 -4.66 6.33
N LYS A 51 10.79 -3.86 7.40
CA LYS A 51 9.64 -3.15 7.97
C LYS A 51 9.44 -1.80 7.28
N GLU A 52 8.25 -1.54 6.76
CA GLU A 52 7.87 -0.20 6.27
C GLU A 52 7.83 0.78 7.46
N ILE A 53 8.63 1.84 7.37
CA ILE A 53 8.74 2.89 8.39
C ILE A 53 8.33 4.27 7.86
N GLY A 54 7.92 4.36 6.60
CA GLY A 54 7.50 5.63 6.01
C GLY A 54 7.30 5.56 4.50
N MET A 55 6.96 6.71 3.92
CA MET A 55 6.83 6.90 2.48
C MET A 55 7.21 8.33 2.08
N ILE A 56 7.61 8.48 0.82
CA ILE A 56 7.83 9.77 0.18
C ILE A 56 6.99 9.79 -1.09
N ALA A 57 6.21 10.85 -1.28
CA ALA A 57 5.33 11.03 -2.43
C ALA A 57 5.60 12.35 -3.12
N LEU A 58 5.67 12.33 -4.45
CA LEU A 58 5.62 13.48 -5.34
C LEU A 58 4.23 13.55 -5.95
N TRP A 59 3.54 14.66 -5.73
CA TRP A 59 2.20 14.91 -6.26
C TRP A 59 2.27 15.48 -7.68
N GLU A 60 1.18 15.34 -8.45
CA GLU A 60 1.06 15.89 -9.80
C GLU A 60 1.12 17.43 -9.81
N ASP A 61 0.71 18.07 -8.71
CA ASP A 61 0.82 19.53 -8.52
C ASP A 61 2.23 20.00 -8.13
N GLY A 62 3.20 19.09 -8.11
CA GLY A 62 4.59 19.39 -7.79
C GLY A 62 4.90 19.49 -6.30
N LYS A 63 3.98 19.16 -5.39
CA LYS A 63 4.29 19.09 -3.96
C LYS A 63 5.01 17.80 -3.62
N THR A 64 5.80 17.82 -2.54
CA THR A 64 6.46 16.60 -2.02
C THR A 64 6.03 16.37 -0.58
N THR A 65 5.55 15.16 -0.27
CA THR A 65 5.20 14.72 1.08
C THR A 65 6.18 13.66 1.57
N ILE A 66 6.59 13.77 2.83
CA ILE A 66 7.36 12.76 3.54
C ILE A 66 6.55 12.36 4.77
N CYS A 67 6.27 11.07 4.92
CA CYS A 67 5.65 10.49 6.10
C CYS A 67 6.62 9.50 6.73
N ILE A 68 6.89 9.63 8.02
CA ILE A 68 7.69 8.67 8.79
C ILE A 68 6.85 8.19 9.95
N SER A 69 6.80 6.89 10.17
CA SER A 69 6.20 6.26 11.35
C SER A 69 7.23 6.08 12.44
N ASP A 70 6.83 6.31 13.70
CA ASP A 70 7.59 5.81 14.83
C ASP A 70 7.39 4.28 14.98
N LYS A 71 8.26 3.65 15.78
CA LYS A 71 8.25 2.19 16.01
C LYS A 71 6.97 1.70 16.70
N GLU A 72 6.22 2.59 17.35
CA GLU A 72 4.99 2.29 18.11
C GLU A 72 3.69 2.67 17.38
N GLY A 73 3.79 3.16 16.14
CA GLY A 73 2.65 3.26 15.21
C GLY A 73 1.72 4.46 15.41
N LEU A 74 2.05 5.44 16.26
CA LEU A 74 1.15 6.55 16.60
C LEU A 74 1.79 7.96 16.65
N LYS A 75 3.13 8.11 16.63
CA LYS A 75 3.80 9.44 16.62
C LYS A 75 4.63 9.71 15.37
N GLY A 76 4.26 9.06 14.27
CA GLY A 76 4.75 9.45 12.96
C GLY A 76 4.23 10.82 12.52
N GLY A 77 4.99 11.53 11.69
CA GLY A 77 4.59 12.82 11.11
C GLY A 77 4.60 12.76 9.60
N CYS A 78 3.60 13.41 8.98
CA CYS A 78 3.57 13.67 7.55
C CYS A 78 3.77 15.16 7.31
N TYR A 79 4.78 15.51 6.52
CA TYR A 79 5.09 16.89 6.16
C TYR A 79 5.02 17.03 4.65
N THR A 80 4.36 18.09 4.18
CA THR A 80 4.26 18.39 2.75
C THR A 80 4.92 19.73 2.49
N ALA A 81 5.94 19.73 1.64
CA ALA A 81 6.51 20.94 1.10
C ALA A 81 5.68 21.40 -0.11
N VAL A 82 5.36 22.70 -0.12
CA VAL A 82 4.59 23.35 -1.19
C VAL A 82 5.45 23.64 -2.42
N ASP A 83 6.76 23.67 -2.25
CA ASP A 83 7.79 23.98 -3.24
C ASP A 83 8.88 22.90 -3.30
N GLY A 84 9.80 23.03 -4.25
CA GLY A 84 10.93 22.11 -4.42
C GLY A 84 10.69 20.90 -5.32
N GLY A 85 9.42 20.53 -5.60
CA GLY A 85 9.09 19.63 -6.70
C GLY A 85 9.82 18.29 -6.69
N GLU A 86 10.12 17.83 -7.89
CA GLU A 86 10.84 16.57 -8.12
C GLU A 86 12.25 16.57 -7.51
N LYS A 87 12.90 17.74 -7.41
CA LYS A 87 14.21 17.86 -6.76
C LYS A 87 14.12 17.49 -5.28
N LEU A 88 13.13 18.03 -4.58
CA LEU A 88 12.93 17.71 -3.16
C LEU A 88 12.54 16.25 -2.95
N PHE A 89 11.76 15.66 -3.85
CA PHE A 89 11.45 14.24 -3.83
C PHE A 89 12.70 13.34 -3.84
N TYR A 90 13.72 13.67 -4.65
CA TYR A 90 14.98 12.92 -4.67
C TYR A 90 15.90 13.25 -3.49
N ILE A 91 15.94 14.50 -3.04
CA ILE A 91 16.69 14.89 -1.83
C ILE A 91 16.14 14.15 -0.61
N ALA A 92 14.81 14.08 -0.46
CA ALA A 92 14.15 13.38 0.63
C ALA A 92 14.51 11.88 0.65
N GLN A 93 14.60 11.25 -0.53
CA GLN A 93 15.03 9.86 -0.65
C GLN A 93 16.48 9.66 -0.21
N ALA A 94 17.38 10.53 -0.67
CA ALA A 94 18.79 10.48 -0.30
C ALA A 94 18.98 10.71 1.20
N TRP A 95 18.27 11.70 1.76
CA TRP A 95 18.27 11.96 3.20
C TRP A 95 17.79 10.75 4.00
N ALA A 96 16.65 10.15 3.62
CA ALA A 96 16.11 8.98 4.32
C ALA A 96 17.05 7.77 4.25
N ALA A 97 17.61 7.49 3.06
CA ALA A 97 18.60 6.43 2.88
C ALA A 97 19.89 6.68 3.67
N GLY A 98 20.26 7.95 3.89
CA GLY A 98 21.44 8.34 4.66
C GLY A 98 21.30 8.19 6.18
N LEU A 99 20.10 7.96 6.71
CA LEU A 99 19.88 7.81 8.16
C LEU A 99 20.45 6.50 8.73
N SER A 100 20.56 5.45 7.90
CA SER A 100 21.11 4.15 8.30
C SER A 100 21.33 3.27 7.08
N GLU A 101 22.38 2.44 7.08
CA GLU A 101 22.64 1.43 6.03
C GLU A 101 21.52 0.38 5.89
N LYS A 102 20.69 0.23 6.92
CA LYS A 102 19.55 -0.69 6.93
C LYS A 102 18.33 -0.14 6.20
N ILE A 103 18.30 1.17 5.95
CA ILE A 103 17.18 1.83 5.28
C ILE A 103 17.31 1.63 3.77
N LYS A 104 16.23 1.15 3.16
CA LYS A 104 16.08 0.96 1.71
C LYS A 104 14.88 1.74 1.21
N ILE A 105 15.05 2.37 0.05
CA ILE A 105 13.98 3.05 -0.67
C ILE A 105 13.44 2.12 -1.75
N LYS A 106 12.15 1.79 -1.69
CA LYS A 106 11.51 0.88 -2.66
C LYS A 106 10.39 1.61 -3.42
N PRO A 107 10.31 1.54 -4.76
CA PRO A 107 9.23 2.17 -5.52
C PRO A 107 7.87 1.54 -5.21
N ILE A 108 6.82 2.36 -5.26
CA ILE A 108 5.42 1.89 -5.15
C ILE A 108 4.82 1.79 -6.56
N SER A 109 4.25 0.63 -6.88
CA SER A 109 3.42 0.48 -8.09
C SER A 109 2.11 1.25 -7.90
N MET A 110 1.75 2.08 -8.88
CA MET A 110 0.48 2.80 -8.89
C MET A 110 -0.50 2.11 -9.84
N GLU A 111 -1.49 1.42 -9.29
CA GLU A 111 -2.57 0.81 -10.09
C GLU A 111 -3.68 1.84 -10.39
N LEU A 112 -4.25 1.75 -11.59
CA LEU A 112 -5.40 2.59 -11.98
C LEU A 112 -6.64 2.21 -11.15
N PRO A 113 -7.46 3.17 -10.70
CA PRO A 113 -8.74 2.85 -10.07
C PRO A 113 -9.61 2.07 -11.05
N THR A 114 -10.22 0.98 -10.56
CA THR A 114 -11.19 0.18 -11.31
C THR A 114 -12.38 1.04 -11.75
N GLU A 115 -13.04 0.68 -12.86
CA GLU A 115 -14.22 1.41 -13.36
C GLU A 115 -15.32 1.58 -12.29
N GLU A 116 -15.43 0.63 -11.37
CA GLU A 116 -16.32 0.67 -10.21
C GLU A 116 -16.02 1.84 -9.24
N ALA A 117 -14.73 2.15 -9.04
CA ALA A 117 -14.32 3.28 -8.19
C ALA A 117 -14.63 4.63 -8.86
N LYS A 118 -14.51 4.72 -10.19
CA LYS A 118 -14.89 5.91 -10.97
C LYS A 118 -16.41 6.16 -10.91
N LEU A 119 -17.21 5.11 -10.97
CA LEU A 119 -18.66 5.19 -10.87
C LEU A 119 -19.11 5.66 -9.47
N ALA A 120 -18.49 5.13 -8.42
CA ALA A 120 -18.77 5.52 -7.03
C ALA A 120 -18.41 6.99 -6.74
N GLU A 121 -17.36 7.54 -7.37
CA GLU A 121 -17.00 8.95 -7.20
C GLU A 121 -17.96 9.90 -7.94
N LYS A 122 -18.42 9.51 -9.15
CA LYS A 122 -19.45 10.27 -9.89
C LYS A 122 -20.78 10.35 -9.13
N LEU A 123 -21.14 9.29 -8.40
CA LEU A 123 -22.37 9.24 -7.61
C LEU A 123 -22.30 10.09 -6.32
N LYS A 124 -21.12 10.41 -5.81
CA LYS A 124 -20.93 11.29 -4.64
C LYS A 124 -20.94 12.79 -4.97
N LYS A 125 -20.90 13.14 -6.27
CA LYS A 125 -20.90 14.53 -6.78
C LYS A 125 -22.27 14.97 -7.34
N LYS A 126 -23.31 14.16 -7.15
CA LYS A 126 -24.72 14.50 -7.38
C LYS A 126 -25.42 14.62 -6.03
#